data_AF-A0A849V6H0-F1
#
_entry.id   AF-A0A849V6H0-F1
#
_cell.length_a   1.000
_cell.length_b   1.000
_cell.length_c   1.000
_cell.angle_alpha   90.00
_cell.angle_beta   90.00
_cell.angle_gamma   90.00
#
_symmetry.space_group_name_H-M   'P 1'
#
loop_
_entity.id
_entity.type
_entity.pdbx_description
1 polymer ?
#
loop_
_entity_poly.entity_id
_entity_poly.type
_entity_poly.pdbx_seq_one_letter_code
_entity_poly.pdbx_strand_id
1 'polypeptide(L)'
;MHIEAELDTVHAERLLELQQRLQKPLPEIVADILSTAIDARIEAPETEGQKMLSIFAEEGLIGCLQGDGNLSVDYKQHLWGNG
;
A
#
# COMPACT_ATOMS: atom_id res chain seq x y z
N MET A 1 8.53 -1.90 -25.82
CA MET A 1 9.56 -0.97 -25.29
C MET A 1 10.86 -1.75 -25.22
N HIS A 2 11.98 -1.18 -25.65
CA HIS A 2 13.30 -1.81 -25.62
C HIS A 2 14.23 -0.91 -24.78
N ILE A 3 14.95 -1.51 -23.83
CA ILE A 3 15.85 -0.80 -22.92
C ILE A 3 17.21 -1.51 -22.99
N GLU A 4 18.27 -0.72 -23.19
CA GLU A 4 19.65 -1.18 -23.15
C GLU A 4 20.35 -0.51 -21.97
N ALA A 5 21.12 -1.28 -21.22
CA ALA A 5 21.86 -0.81 -20.06
C ALA A 5 23.22 -1.51 -20.01
N GLU A 6 24.25 -0.76 -19.63
CA GLU A 6 25.59 -1.29 -19.39
C GLU A 6 25.75 -1.62 -17.91
N LEU A 7 26.36 -2.76 -17.62
CA LEU A 7 26.67 -3.21 -16.26
C LEU A 7 28.17 -3.39 -16.13
N ASP A 8 28.70 -3.09 -14.95
CA ASP A 8 30.08 -3.47 -14.63
C ASP A 8 30.21 -5.00 -14.49
N THR A 9 31.46 -5.46 -14.49
CA THR A 9 31.80 -6.88 -14.45
C THR A 9 31.30 -7.58 -13.19
N VAL A 10 31.34 -6.93 -12.03
CA VAL A 10 30.93 -7.52 -10.75
C VAL A 10 29.43 -7.82 -10.74
N HIS A 11 28.61 -6.89 -11.24
CA HIS A 11 27.16 -7.07 -11.28
C HIS A 11 26.74 -8.03 -12.39
N ALA A 12 27.45 -8.04 -13.53
CA ALA A 12 27.25 -9.00 -14.60
C ALA A 12 27.52 -10.45 -14.15
N GLU A 13 28.63 -10.68 -13.44
CA GLU A 13 28.97 -11.99 -12.88
C GLU A 13 27.90 -12.49 -11.91
N ARG A 14 27.46 -11.63 -10.99
CA ARG A 14 26.38 -11.98 -10.03
C ARG A 14 25.06 -12.33 -10.73
N LEU A 15 24.70 -11.61 -11.79
CA LEU A 15 23.51 -11.93 -12.59
C LEU A 15 23.64 -13.29 -13.28
N LEU A 16 24.81 -13.63 -13.80
CA LEU A 16 25.08 -14.94 -14.39
C LEU A 16 25.03 -16.06 -13.35
N GLU A 17 25.58 -15.84 -12.15
CA GLU A 17 25.46 -16.79 -11.04
C GLU A 17 23.99 -17.04 -10.65
N LEU A 18 23.19 -15.97 -10.57
CA LEU A 18 21.74 -16.07 -10.32
C LEU A 18 21.04 -16.83 -11.44
N GLN A 19 21.43 -16.60 -12.70
CA GLN A 19 20.91 -17.33 -13.85
C GLN A 19 21.14 -18.83 -13.72
N GLN A 20 22.34 -19.25 -13.36
CA GLN A 20 22.70 -20.65 -13.19
C GLN A 20 21.93 -21.29 -12.02
N ARG A 21 21.81 -20.57 -10.90
CA ARG A 21 21.14 -21.08 -9.69
C ARG A 21 19.63 -21.22 -9.87
N LEU A 22 19.00 -20.24 -10.52
CA LEU A 22 17.55 -20.19 -10.70
C LEU A 22 17.08 -20.93 -11.96
N GLN A 23 18.00 -21.27 -12.87
CA GLN A 23 17.71 -21.86 -14.18
C GLN A 23 16.66 -21.06 -14.98
N LYS A 24 16.69 -19.74 -14.83
CA LYS A 24 15.79 -18.80 -15.52
C LYS A 24 16.56 -18.01 -16.58
N PRO A 25 15.90 -17.54 -17.66
CA PRO A 25 16.49 -16.58 -18.57
C PRO A 25 16.88 -15.27 -17.87
N LEU A 26 18.01 -14.65 -18.26
CA LEU A 26 18.44 -13.36 -17.73
C LEU A 26 17.34 -12.27 -17.78
N PRO A 27 16.57 -12.12 -18.87
CA PRO A 27 15.51 -11.10 -18.92
C PRO A 27 14.44 -11.28 -17.83
N GLU A 28 14.08 -12.51 -17.49
CA GLU A 28 13.10 -12.79 -16.43
C GLU A 28 13.67 -12.45 -15.05
N ILE A 29 14.94 -12.77 -14.81
CA ILE A 29 15.62 -12.42 -13.55
C ILE A 29 15.69 -10.91 -13.37
N VAL A 30 16.03 -10.18 -14.43
CA VAL A 30 16.07 -8.71 -14.41
C VAL A 30 14.67 -8.14 -14.18
N ALA A 31 13.64 -8.70 -14.83
CA ALA A 31 12.25 -8.29 -14.59
C ALA A 31 11.83 -8.50 -13.13
N ASP A 32 12.12 -9.66 -12.54
CA ASP A 32 11.79 -9.98 -11.15
C ASP A 32 12.48 -8.99 -10.17
N ILE A 33 13.77 -8.69 -10.40
CA ILE A 33 14.53 -7.73 -9.59
C ILE A 33 13.93 -6.33 -9.71
N LEU A 34 13.61 -5.89 -10.93
CA LEU A 34 13.03 -4.57 -11.17
C LEU A 34 11.64 -4.44 -10.54
N SER A 35 10.76 -5.44 -10.69
CA SER A 35 9.46 -5.47 -10.03
C SER A 35 9.62 -5.33 -8.52
N THR A 36 10.48 -6.15 -7.91
CA THR A 36 10.73 -6.09 -6.46
C THR A 36 11.25 -4.71 -6.03
N ALA A 37 12.19 -4.13 -6.77
CA ALA A 37 12.77 -2.82 -6.45
C ALA A 37 11.78 -1.66 -6.64
N ILE A 38 10.87 -1.77 -7.61
CA ILE A 38 9.79 -0.81 -7.85
C ILE A 38 8.76 -0.91 -6.73
N ASP A 39 8.29 -2.11 -6.41
CA ASP A 39 7.28 -2.36 -5.38
C ASP A 39 7.79 -1.91 -4.00
N ALA A 40 9.05 -2.25 -3.66
CA ALA A 40 9.69 -1.80 -2.42
C ALA A 40 9.87 -0.28 -2.33
N ARG A 41 9.83 0.45 -3.46
CA ARG A 41 9.88 1.92 -3.49
C ARG A 41 8.49 2.56 -3.50
N ILE A 42 7.46 1.84 -3.93
CA ILE A 42 6.07 2.30 -3.95
C ILE A 42 5.46 2.24 -2.55
N GLU A 43 5.95 1.34 -1.69
CA GLU A 43 5.72 1.41 -0.25
C GLU A 43 6.49 2.60 0.35
N ALA A 44 6.02 3.82 0.06
CA ALA A 44 6.34 4.96 0.91
C ALA A 44 5.96 4.56 2.34
N PRO A 45 6.83 4.78 3.35
CA PRO A 45 6.50 4.45 4.72
C PRO A 45 5.17 5.10 5.05
N GLU A 46 4.23 4.28 5.54
CA GLU A 46 2.90 4.73 5.94
C GLU A 46 3.06 6.00 6.78
N THR A 47 2.50 7.11 6.28
CA THR A 47 2.58 8.36 7.03
C THR A 47 1.82 8.20 8.34
N GLU A 48 2.24 8.90 9.40
CA GLU A 48 1.53 8.85 10.69
C GLU A 48 0.02 9.13 10.53
N GLY A 49 -0.36 9.99 9.58
CA GLY A 49 -1.74 10.27 9.23
C GLY A 49 -2.49 9.07 8.63
N GLN A 50 -1.87 8.31 7.72
CA GLN A 50 -2.45 7.08 7.17
C GLN A 50 -2.60 6.01 8.25
N LYS A 51 -1.62 5.89 9.13
CA LYS A 51 -1.66 4.96 10.27
C LYS A 51 -2.75 5.31 11.28
N MET A 52 -2.96 6.60 11.57
CA MET A 52 -4.07 7.04 12.41
C MET A 52 -5.42 6.78 11.76
N LEU A 53 -5.53 7.03 10.44
CA LEU A 53 -6.76 6.78 9.68
C LEU A 53 -7.17 5.30 9.69
N SER A 54 -6.22 4.38 9.54
CA SER A 54 -6.49 2.93 9.61
C SER A 54 -6.97 2.50 11.00
N ILE A 55 -6.26 2.93 12.06
CA ILE A 55 -6.67 2.68 13.45
C ILE A 55 -8.08 3.20 13.72
N PHE A 56 -8.38 4.42 13.29
CA PHE A 56 -9.69 5.01 13.51
C PHE A 56 -10.81 4.31 12.72
N ALA A 57 -10.52 3.77 11.53
CA ALA A 57 -11.49 2.98 10.78
C ALA A 57 -11.73 1.59 11.43
N GLU A 58 -10.67 0.91 11.87
CA GLU A 58 -10.74 -0.40 12.53
C GLU A 58 -11.51 -0.34 13.86
N GLU A 59 -11.27 0.70 14.66
CA GLU A 59 -11.96 0.94 15.92
C GLU A 59 -13.38 1.51 15.72
N GLY A 60 -13.82 1.69 14.48
CA GLY A 60 -15.14 2.24 14.16
C GLY A 60 -15.32 3.70 14.59
N LEU A 61 -14.23 4.42 14.87
CA LEU A 61 -14.20 5.83 15.25
C LEU A 61 -14.42 6.76 14.03
N ILE A 62 -14.13 6.26 12.84
CA ILE A 62 -14.47 6.91 11.57
C ILE A 62 -15.37 5.97 10.77
N GLY A 63 -16.60 6.42 10.57
CA GLY A 63 -17.59 5.80 9.71
C GLY A 63 -18.64 6.82 9.36
N CYS A 64 -19.27 6.66 8.20
CA CYS A 64 -20.43 7.48 7.85
C CYS A 64 -21.58 7.09 8.78
N LEU A 65 -21.77 7.85 9.87
CA LEU A 65 -23.04 7.85 10.57
C LEU A 65 -24.10 8.29 9.56
N GLN A 66 -24.96 7.37 9.16
CA GLN A 66 -26.19 7.70 8.44
C GLN A 66 -27.14 8.32 9.46
N GLY A 67 -26.79 9.53 9.91
CA GLY A 67 -27.52 10.27 10.92
C GLY A 67 -28.71 10.95 10.28
N ASP A 68 -29.84 10.90 10.96
CA ASP A 68 -30.95 11.80 10.69
C ASP A 68 -30.43 13.24 10.77
N GLY A 69 -30.48 13.98 9.65
CA GLY A 69 -30.00 15.36 9.60
C GLY A 69 -30.76 16.28 10.56
N ASN A 70 -31.95 15.88 10.99
CA ASN A 70 -32.76 16.61 11.96
C ASN A 70 -32.47 16.24 13.41
N LEU A 71 -31.64 15.22 13.68
CA LEU A 71 -31.31 14.79 15.04
C LEU A 71 -30.73 15.95 15.87
N SER A 72 -30.00 16.88 15.24
CA SER A 72 -29.50 18.09 15.92
C SER A 72 -30.58 19.06 16.38
N VAL A 73 -31.74 19.04 15.72
CA VAL A 73 -32.88 19.94 15.94
C VAL A 73 -33.89 19.31 16.90
N ASP A 74 -34.15 18.01 16.78
CA ASP A 74 -35.19 17.30 17.54
C ASP A 74 -34.65 16.40 18.66
N TYR A 75 -33.33 16.41 18.94
CA TYR A 75 -32.71 15.57 19.98
C TYR A 75 -33.43 15.62 21.33
N LYS A 76 -33.95 16.80 21.72
CA LYS A 76 -34.68 16.98 22.98
C LYS A 76 -35.98 16.20 23.04
N GLN A 77 -36.66 16.03 21.90
CA GLN A 77 -37.89 15.26 21.80
C GLN A 77 -37.60 13.76 21.94
N HIS A 78 -36.48 13.29 21.37
CA HIS A 78 -36.04 11.91 21.50
C HIS A 78 -35.53 11.54 22.90
N LEU A 79 -34.89 12.47 23.60
CA LEU A 79 -34.41 12.21 24.96
C LEU A 79 -35.51 12.26 26.03
N TRP A 80 -36.56 13.06 25.82
CA TRP A 80 -37.60 13.32 26.82
C TRP A 80 -38.98 12.78 26.43
N GLY A 81 -39.07 12.02 25.33
CA GLY A 81 -40.28 11.36 24.85
C GLY A 81 -40.60 10.07 25.59
N ASN A 82 -41.00 10.19 26.87
CA ASN A 82 -41.97 9.31 27.53
C ASN A 82 -42.41 10.00 28.83
N GLY A 83 -43.45 10.82 28.70
CA GLY A 83 -44.27 11.35 29.78
C GLY A 83 -45.72 11.27 29.35
#